data_AF-A0A382Z4X7-F1
#
_entry.id   AF-A0A382Z4X7-F1
#
_cell.length_a   1.000
_cell.length_b   1.000
_cell.length_c   1.000
_cell.angle_alpha   90.00
_cell.angle_beta   90.00
_cell.angle_gamma   90.00
#
_symmetry.space_group_name_H-M   'P 1'
#
loop_
_entity.id
_entity.type
_entity.pdbx_description
1 polymer ?
#
loop_
_entity_poly.entity_id
_entity_poly.type
_entity_poly.pdbx_seq_one_letter_code
_entity_poly.pdbx_strand_id
1 'polypeptide(L)'
;HFRKVFDAGVQQRKGGCNEPGAMFESGEVTFLESIGCTAQEMFDFCDDYVGWDDVIYEHVEALQAVRYEHFVNELNSQPANHPMEMDEFPAKDAEVEGIAWLPRLIVKARAKLAGQLPTDLMYG
;
A
#
# COMPACT_ATOMS: atom_id res chain seq x y z
N HIS A 1 12.90 -4.92 11.11
CA HIS A 1 12.81 -3.44 10.98
C HIS A 1 11.40 -3.00 10.64
N PHE A 2 10.75 -3.62 9.65
CA PHE A 2 9.38 -3.29 9.23
C PHE A 2 8.35 -3.18 10.37
N ARG A 3 8.25 -4.19 11.25
CA ARG A 3 7.38 -4.12 12.43
C ARG A 3 7.52 -2.87 13.27
N LYS A 4 8.76 -2.41 13.50
CA LYS A 4 9.00 -1.21 14.33
C LYS A 4 8.43 0.05 13.68
N VAL A 5 8.58 0.16 12.35
CA VAL A 5 8.04 1.29 11.57
C VAL A 5 6.51 1.23 11.57
N PHE A 6 5.92 0.04 11.39
CA PHE A 6 4.48 -0.16 11.49
C PHE A 6 3.94 0.21 12.88
N ASP A 7 4.54 -0.32 13.95
CA ASP A 7 4.12 -0.05 15.33
C ASP A 7 4.21 1.46 15.65
N ALA A 8 5.26 2.14 15.18
CA ALA A 8 5.42 3.60 15.31
C ALA A 8 4.35 4.37 14.53
N GLY A 9 4.09 3.99 13.27
CA GLY A 9 3.02 4.56 12.44
C GLY A 9 1.64 4.39 13.08
N VAL A 10 1.35 3.23 13.66
CA VAL A 10 0.11 2.98 14.40
C VAL A 10 -0.01 3.92 15.61
N GLN A 11 1.06 4.17 16.37
CA GLN A 11 1.00 5.14 17.48
C GLN A 11 0.77 6.56 16.99
N GLN A 12 1.45 6.99 15.93
CA GLN A 12 1.27 8.31 15.32
C GLN A 12 -0.17 8.49 14.81
N ARG A 13 -0.72 7.46 14.15
CA ARG A 13 -2.09 7.44 13.63
C ARG A 13 -3.12 7.54 14.75
N LYS A 14 -2.96 6.78 15.83
CA LYS A 14 -3.78 6.88 17.06
C LYS A 14 -3.66 8.24 17.73
N GLY A 15 -2.51 8.89 17.61
CA GLY A 15 -2.27 10.27 18.04
C GLY A 15 -2.92 11.34 17.17
N GLY A 16 -3.59 10.95 16.07
CA GLY A 16 -4.32 11.86 15.17
C GLY A 16 -3.54 12.33 13.94
N CYS A 17 -2.35 11.77 13.67
CA CYS A 17 -1.64 12.05 12.42
C CYS A 17 -2.43 11.46 11.22
N ASN A 18 -2.80 12.30 10.24
CA ASN A 18 -3.49 11.90 9.01
C ASN A 18 -2.67 12.21 7.75
N GLU A 19 -1.39 12.57 7.92
CA GLU A 19 -0.53 13.03 6.82
C GLU A 19 0.61 12.02 6.63
N PRO A 20 0.57 11.17 5.57
CA PRO A 20 1.61 10.18 5.32
C PRO A 20 3.03 10.76 5.28
N GLY A 21 3.19 11.95 4.68
CA GLY A 21 4.47 12.64 4.56
C GLY A 21 5.04 13.19 5.87
N ALA A 22 4.24 13.28 6.93
CA ALA A 22 4.67 13.71 8.26
C ALA A 22 4.70 12.56 9.29
N MET A 23 4.22 11.37 8.90
CA MET A 23 4.07 10.24 9.82
C MET A 23 5.42 9.56 10.16
N PHE A 24 6.36 9.54 9.21
CA PHE A 24 7.61 8.78 9.31
C PHE A 24 8.83 9.69 9.23
N GLU A 25 9.90 9.34 9.94
CA GLU A 25 11.18 10.03 9.86
C GLU A 25 11.92 9.68 8.56
N SER A 26 12.88 10.52 8.15
CA SER A 26 13.62 10.33 6.89
C SER A 26 14.31 8.96 6.79
N GLY A 27 14.88 8.46 7.89
CA GLY A 27 15.50 7.13 7.92
C GLY A 27 14.49 5.99 7.78
N GLU A 28 13.26 6.16 8.26
CA GLU A 28 12.18 5.19 8.10
C GLU A 28 11.67 5.19 6.67
N VAL A 29 11.51 6.37 6.06
CA VAL A 29 11.15 6.51 4.64
C VAL A 29 12.19 5.84 3.75
N THR A 30 13.48 6.10 3.96
CA THR A 30 14.56 5.43 3.21
C THR A 30 14.53 3.90 3.39
N PHE A 31 14.21 3.41 4.59
CA PHE A 31 14.03 1.97 4.81
C PHE A 31 12.83 1.41 4.03
N LEU A 32 11.67 2.08 4.08
CA LEU A 32 10.47 1.66 3.35
C LEU A 32 10.74 1.60 1.85
N GLU A 33 11.37 2.63 1.29
CA GLU A 33 11.74 2.69 -0.13
C GLU A 33 12.67 1.54 -0.53
N SER A 34 13.62 1.17 0.35
CA SER A 34 14.55 0.06 0.11
C SER A 34 13.88 -1.32 -0.01
N ILE A 35 12.64 -1.45 0.46
CA ILE A 35 11.84 -2.68 0.37
C ILE A 35 10.63 -2.53 -0.56
N GLY A 36 10.58 -1.46 -1.37
CA GLY A 36 9.50 -1.21 -2.31
C GLY A 36 8.17 -0.84 -1.66
N CYS A 37 8.20 -0.29 -0.44
CA CYS A 37 7.05 0.25 0.28
C CYS A 37 7.13 1.78 0.29
N THR A 38 6.04 2.46 -0.03
CA THR A 38 5.97 3.91 0.11
C THR A 38 5.48 4.31 1.51
N ALA A 39 5.75 5.56 1.91
CA ALA A 39 5.17 6.13 3.12
C ALA A 39 3.62 6.12 3.09
N GLN A 40 3.03 6.31 1.90
CA GLN A 40 1.59 6.19 1.69
C GLN A 40 1.09 4.76 1.98
N GLU A 41 1.73 3.73 1.42
CA GLU A 41 1.31 2.34 1.65
C GLU A 41 1.43 1.93 3.12
N MET A 42 2.49 2.36 3.80
CA MET A 42 2.63 2.12 5.25
C MET A 42 1.57 2.89 6.05
N PHE A 43 1.25 4.13 5.66
CA PHE A 43 0.17 4.90 6.26
C PHE A 43 -1.17 4.17 6.10
N ASP A 44 -1.50 3.68 4.90
CA ASP A 44 -2.75 2.97 4.61
C ASP A 44 -2.88 1.74 5.53
N PHE A 45 -1.81 0.95 5.70
CA PHE A 45 -1.81 -0.18 6.64
C PHE A 45 -2.07 0.23 8.09
N CYS A 46 -1.49 1.35 8.52
CA CYS A 46 -1.71 1.88 9.86
C CYS A 46 -3.15 2.41 10.02
N ASP A 47 -3.70 3.04 8.99
CA ASP A 47 -5.07 3.55 8.96
C ASP A 47 -6.09 2.41 9.04
N ASP A 48 -5.92 1.36 8.24
CA ASP A 48 -6.77 0.16 8.26
C ASP A 48 -6.75 -0.53 9.62
N TYR A 49 -5.55 -0.67 10.21
CA TYR A 49 -5.37 -1.27 11.54
C TYR A 49 -6.06 -0.45 12.65
N VAL A 50 -5.97 0.89 12.58
CA VAL A 50 -6.49 1.77 13.65
C VAL A 50 -7.98 2.06 13.50
N GLY A 51 -8.43 2.32 12.27
CA GLY A 51 -9.78 2.79 11.97
C GLY A 51 -10.82 1.68 11.89
N TRP A 52 -10.42 0.50 11.39
CA TRP A 52 -11.38 -0.51 10.94
C TRP A 52 -11.14 -1.91 11.52
N ASP A 53 -9.98 -2.17 12.14
CA ASP A 53 -9.57 -3.53 12.57
C ASP A 53 -9.61 -4.55 11.42
N ASP A 54 -9.52 -4.06 10.18
CA ASP A 54 -9.63 -4.84 8.94
C ASP A 54 -8.38 -5.69 8.69
N VAL A 55 -7.25 -5.27 9.26
CA VAL A 55 -5.96 -5.96 9.13
C VAL A 55 -5.30 -6.12 10.50
N ILE A 56 -4.60 -7.25 10.66
CA ILE A 56 -3.62 -7.46 11.73
C ILE A 56 -2.20 -7.36 11.15
N TYR A 57 -1.20 -7.19 12.00
CA TYR A 57 0.20 -7.07 11.57
C TYR A 57 0.62 -8.21 10.63
N GLU A 58 0.19 -9.44 10.91
CA GLU A 58 0.50 -10.62 10.11
C GLU A 58 -0.03 -10.52 8.67
N HIS A 59 -1.18 -9.89 8.45
CA HIS A 59 -1.70 -9.64 7.10
C HIS A 59 -0.87 -8.59 6.36
N VAL A 60 -0.49 -7.51 7.07
CA VAL A 60 0.33 -6.43 6.53
C VAL A 60 1.72 -6.94 6.14
N GLU A 61 2.34 -7.74 7.01
CA GLU A 61 3.64 -8.36 6.75
C GLU A 61 3.58 -9.33 5.57
N ALA A 62 2.53 -10.17 5.49
CA ALA A 62 2.35 -11.10 4.38
C ALA A 62 2.17 -10.36 3.03
N LEU A 63 1.36 -9.30 3.01
CA LEU A 63 1.15 -8.50 1.80
C LEU A 63 2.44 -7.79 1.39
N GLN A 64 3.17 -7.20 2.35
CA GLN A 64 4.45 -6.55 2.08
C GLN A 64 5.50 -7.55 1.60
N ALA A 65 5.50 -8.78 2.09
CA ALA A 65 6.42 -9.82 1.61
C ALA A 65 6.22 -10.11 0.12
N VAL A 66 4.96 -10.23 -0.33
CA VAL A 66 4.63 -10.43 -1.75
C VAL A 66 5.01 -9.19 -2.58
N ARG A 67 4.74 -7.98 -2.05
CA ARG A 67 5.14 -6.72 -2.70
C ARG A 67 6.66 -6.60 -2.85
N TYR A 68 7.40 -6.98 -1.82
CA TYR A 68 8.87 -6.98 -1.81
C TYR A 68 9.45 -7.99 -2.81
N GLU A 69 8.88 -9.20 -2.88
CA GLU A 69 9.29 -10.20 -3.87
C GLU A 69 9.12 -9.65 -5.30
N HIS A 70 7.98 -9.04 -5.60
CA HIS A 70 7.74 -8.40 -6.90
C HIS A 70 8.69 -7.22 -7.15
N PHE A 71 8.95 -6.39 -6.14
CA PHE A 71 9.91 -5.29 -6.22
C PHE A 71 11.32 -5.76 -6.60
N VAL A 72 11.79 -6.84 -5.98
CA VAL A 72 13.12 -7.39 -6.24
C VAL A 72 13.17 -8.09 -7.61
N ASN A 73 12.22 -8.97 -7.89
CA ASN A 73 12.32 -9.89 -9.02
C ASN A 73 11.81 -9.30 -10.34
N GLU A 74 10.73 -8.52 -10.31
CA GLU A 74 10.10 -7.96 -11.52
C GLU A 74 10.53 -6.52 -11.77
N LEU A 75 10.74 -5.74 -10.70
CA LEU A 75 11.12 -4.32 -10.81
C LEU A 75 12.63 -4.05 -10.63
N ASN A 76 13.46 -5.09 -10.42
CA ASN A 76 14.91 -4.97 -10.22
C ASN A 76 15.27 -3.98 -9.09
N SER A 77 14.47 -3.96 -8.04
CA SER A 77 14.58 -3.03 -6.91
C SER A 77 14.58 -1.55 -7.33
N GLN A 78 13.90 -1.23 -8.42
CA GLN A 78 13.67 0.14 -8.86
C GLN A 78 12.23 0.57 -8.54
N PRO A 79 12.01 1.83 -8.13
CA PRO A 79 10.66 2.36 -7.96
C PRO A 79 9.91 2.35 -9.30
N ALA A 80 8.58 2.37 -9.21
CA ALA A 80 7.74 2.47 -10.39
C ALA A 80 8.00 3.78 -11.15
N ASN A 81 7.89 3.74 -12.48
CA ASN A 81 8.16 4.91 -13.33
C ASN A 81 7.13 6.04 -13.13
N HIS A 82 5.86 5.69 -12.90
CA HIS A 82 4.78 6.62 -12.58
C HIS A 82 3.59 5.88 -11.93
N PRO A 83 2.84 6.55 -11.02
CA PRO A 83 1.52 6.08 -10.59
C PRO A 83 0.55 6.03 -11.78
N MET A 84 -0.37 5.08 -11.76
CA MET A 84 -1.52 5.06 -12.68
C MET A 84 -2.46 6.23 -12.37
N GLU A 85 -3.29 6.58 -13.35
CA GLU A 85 -4.38 7.55 -13.22
C GLU A 85 -5.71 6.86 -12.86
N MET A 86 -6.62 7.59 -12.23
CA MET A 86 -7.88 7.02 -11.72
C MET A 86 -8.82 6.48 -12.81
N ASP A 87 -8.73 7.00 -14.03
CA ASP A 87 -9.52 6.58 -15.20
C ASP A 87 -8.96 5.32 -15.89
N GLU A 88 -7.74 4.90 -15.56
CA GLU A 88 -7.15 3.63 -16.00
C GLU A 88 -7.73 2.42 -15.24
N PHE A 89 -8.41 2.66 -14.11
CA PHE A 89 -9.06 1.61 -13.33
C PHE A 89 -10.49 1.34 -13.82
N PRO A 90 -10.90 0.07 -14.00
CA PRO A 90 -12.26 -0.29 -14.36
C PRO A 90 -13.30 0.35 -13.45
N ALA A 91 -14.46 0.72 -14.01
CA ALA A 91 -15.56 1.29 -13.24
C ALA A 91 -16.03 0.34 -12.13
N LYS A 92 -16.66 0.90 -11.09
CA LYS A 92 -17.16 0.12 -9.94
C LYS A 92 -18.26 -0.88 -10.34
N ASP A 93 -19.05 -0.56 -11.35
CA ASP A 93 -20.09 -1.43 -11.90
C ASP A 93 -19.56 -2.40 -12.99
N ALA A 94 -18.26 -2.34 -13.31
CA ALA A 94 -17.67 -3.32 -14.21
C ALA A 94 -17.70 -4.71 -13.58
N GLU A 95 -18.03 -5.70 -14.41
CA GLU A 95 -18.30 -7.08 -13.98
C GLU A 95 -17.49 -8.06 -14.82
N VAL A 96 -16.98 -9.11 -14.18
CA VAL A 96 -16.47 -10.31 -14.85
C VAL A 96 -16.98 -11.52 -14.11
N GLU A 97 -17.44 -12.54 -14.82
CA GLU A 97 -18.01 -13.77 -14.24
C GLU A 97 -19.14 -13.53 -13.21
N GLY A 98 -20.00 -12.52 -13.40
CA GLY A 98 -21.09 -12.24 -12.47
C GLY A 98 -20.70 -11.41 -11.25
N ILE A 99 -19.42 -11.01 -11.13
CA ILE A 99 -18.90 -10.34 -9.93
C ILE A 99 -18.57 -8.88 -10.26
N ALA A 100 -19.45 -7.98 -9.85
CA ALA A 100 -19.18 -6.54 -9.91
C ALA A 100 -17.91 -6.21 -9.11
N TRP A 101 -17.22 -5.12 -9.46
CA TRP A 101 -15.96 -4.68 -8.83
C TRP A 101 -14.73 -5.57 -9.07
N LEU A 102 -14.89 -6.86 -9.37
CA LEU A 102 -13.77 -7.78 -9.53
C LEU A 102 -12.73 -7.33 -10.58
N PRO A 103 -13.12 -6.81 -11.77
CA PRO A 103 -12.14 -6.27 -12.71
C PRO A 103 -11.30 -5.14 -12.11
N ARG A 104 -11.93 -4.26 -11.31
CA ARG A 104 -11.26 -3.14 -10.65
C ARG A 104 -10.28 -3.63 -9.60
N LEU A 105 -10.67 -4.60 -8.76
CA LEU A 105 -9.80 -5.19 -7.74
C LEU A 105 -8.56 -5.86 -8.35
N ILE A 106 -8.71 -6.56 -9.47
CA ILE A 106 -7.58 -7.18 -10.18
C ILE A 106 -6.58 -6.11 -10.63
N VAL A 107 -7.06 -5.00 -11.20
CA VAL A 107 -6.17 -3.90 -11.63
C VAL A 107 -5.53 -3.22 -10.42
N LYS A 108 -6.26 -2.97 -9.33
CA LYS A 108 -5.69 -2.45 -8.07
C LYS A 108 -4.60 -3.37 -7.50
N ALA A 109 -4.81 -4.68 -7.52
CA ALA A 109 -3.81 -5.64 -7.05
C ALA A 109 -2.52 -5.57 -7.88
N ARG A 110 -2.65 -5.52 -9.22
CA ARG A 110 -1.51 -5.36 -10.12
C ARG A 110 -0.79 -4.03 -9.90
N ALA A 111 -1.52 -2.93 -9.79
CA ALA A 111 -0.97 -1.60 -9.52
C ALA A 111 -0.22 -1.56 -8.18
N LYS A 112 -0.77 -2.19 -7.13
CA LYS A 112 -0.09 -2.32 -5.83
C LYS A 112 1.23 -3.07 -5.97
N LEU A 113 1.22 -4.25 -6.59
CA LEU A 113 2.45 -5.02 -6.82
C LEU A 113 3.49 -4.23 -7.63
N ALA A 114 3.06 -3.48 -8.64
CA ALA A 114 3.94 -2.66 -9.46
C ALA A 114 4.40 -1.36 -8.77
N GLY A 115 3.84 -0.99 -7.60
CA GLY A 115 4.11 0.30 -6.97
C GLY A 115 3.51 1.50 -7.70
N GLN A 116 2.44 1.28 -8.47
CA GLN A 116 1.79 2.27 -9.33
C GLN A 116 0.41 2.69 -8.80
N LEU A 117 0.01 2.21 -7.63
CA LEU A 117 -1.29 2.57 -7.07
C LEU A 117 -1.30 4.08 -6.72
N PRO A 118 -2.31 4.87 -7.17
CA PRO A 118 -2.44 6.28 -6.84
C PRO A 118 -2.49 6.51 -5.31
N THR A 119 -1.96 7.63 -4.83
CA THR A 119 -1.97 7.94 -3.39
C THR A 119 -3.36 8.20 -2.81
N ASP A 120 -4.32 8.58 -3.65
CA ASP A 120 -5.73 8.77 -3.31
C ASP A 120 -6.57 7.48 -3.45
N LEU A 121 -5.95 6.37 -3.87
CA LEU A 121 -6.61 5.08 -4.06
C LEU A 121 -5.94 4.00 -3.21
N MET A 122 -6.53 3.68 -2.07
CA MET A 122 -6.11 2.55 -1.24
C MET A 122 -6.45 1.19 -1.90
N TYR A 123 -5.69 0.14 -1.59
CA TYR A 123 -6.04 -1.25 -1.92
C TYR A 123 -7.01 -1.83 -0.88
N GLY A 124 -8.21 -2.20 -1.33
CA GLY A 124 -9.35 -2.66 -0.54
C GLY A 124 -10.57 -2.81 -1.44
#